data_AF-A0A6P4E2J7-F1
#
_entry.id   AF-A0A6P4E2J7-F1
#
_cell.length_a   1.000
_cell.length_b   1.000
_cell.length_c   1.000
_cell.angle_alpha   90.00
_cell.angle_beta   90.00
_cell.angle_gamma   90.00
#
_symmetry.space_group_name_H-M   'P 1'
#
loop_
_entity.id
_entity.type
_entity.pdbx_description
1 polymer ?
#
loop_
_entity_poly.entity_id
_entity_poly.type
_entity_poly.pdbx_seq_one_letter_code
_entity_poly.pdbx_strand_id
1 'polypeptide(L)'
;ARTFNTTKFSGNRSDEFGLIAAQRQLSRGWLQDSGSILQLKVFREALSLEEQPELGQGKLRLRLQPVDPKSLAPILSSARASVEYVRMAYADSTLRVQPEYGVPYASGDILMFHVSLEQLERVAFLVEVYAEQPDASLVRLLGYSHLQHTSFPGTEGSVSIDLISPLWQRLVGELRLEYLVIRPMEKDSFDLRTSFANYWRSNWTALEIGHRGLGKSLTVTSNAAPLIENTVASMLASAEMGADLVEFDVQLTSDLVPIIHHDFSIRVCIDSKTPTSRDDLTEVLLKDISYEQLKDLKTYQIVGNKIV
;
A
#
# COMPACT_ATOMS: atom_id res chain seq x y z
N ALA A 1 21.29 -1.74 34.37
CA ALA A 1 20.25 -1.16 33.49
C ALA A 1 20.85 -0.90 32.12
N ARG A 2 20.40 -1.59 31.06
CA ARG A 2 20.85 -1.33 29.69
C ARG A 2 20.11 -0.07 29.21
N THR A 3 20.75 1.09 29.30
CA THR A 3 20.16 2.35 28.81
C THR A 3 20.16 2.35 27.28
N PHE A 4 18.97 2.46 26.69
CA PHE A 4 18.76 2.59 25.25
C PHE A 4 19.00 4.04 24.84
N ASN A 5 20.03 4.27 24.03
CA ASN A 5 20.37 5.59 23.54
C ASN A 5 19.72 5.79 22.16
N THR A 6 18.76 6.71 22.06
CA THR A 6 18.12 7.07 20.80
C THR A 6 19.08 7.94 19.98
N THR A 7 19.45 7.50 18.78
CA THR A 7 20.26 8.33 17.88
C THR A 7 19.40 9.49 17.39
N LYS A 8 19.69 10.71 17.87
CA LYS A 8 19.14 11.93 17.26
C LYS A 8 19.87 12.13 15.93
N PHE A 9 19.13 12.10 14.81
CA PHE A 9 19.70 12.56 13.54
C PHE A 9 20.09 14.03 13.67
N SER A 10 21.35 14.34 13.39
CA SER A 10 21.83 15.73 13.34
C SER A 10 21.52 16.31 11.96
N GLY A 11 20.74 17.40 11.92
CA GLY A 11 20.61 18.24 10.75
C GLY A 11 19.21 18.80 10.53
N ASN A 12 19.09 20.11 10.67
CA ASN A 12 18.04 20.89 10.01
C ASN A 12 18.22 20.72 8.49
N ARG A 13 17.62 19.69 7.91
CA ARG A 13 17.46 19.57 6.45
C ARG A 13 15.98 19.81 6.16
N SER A 14 15.65 20.96 5.59
CA SER A 14 14.33 21.21 5.01
C SER A 14 14.28 20.54 3.64
N ASP A 15 13.29 19.68 3.44
CA ASP A 15 12.94 19.13 2.12
C ASP A 15 11.74 19.94 1.61
N GLU A 16 11.99 20.77 0.59
CA GLU A 16 10.92 21.49 -0.14
C GLU A 16 10.59 20.72 -1.43
N PHE A 17 9.68 19.76 -1.33
CA PHE A 17 9.18 18.98 -2.46
C PHE A 17 10.29 18.34 -3.32
N GLY A 18 11.20 17.64 -2.66
CA GLY A 18 12.29 16.93 -3.27
C GLY A 18 13.50 17.80 -3.60
N LEU A 19 13.63 19.00 -3.01
CA LEU A 19 14.83 19.82 -3.10
C LEU A 19 15.57 19.79 -1.75
N ILE A 20 16.66 19.02 -1.67
CA ILE A 20 17.51 18.92 -0.48
C ILE A 20 18.89 19.45 -0.83
N ALA A 21 19.31 20.56 -0.21
CA ALA A 21 20.63 21.17 -0.44
C ALA A 21 20.96 21.39 -1.94
N ALA A 22 19.99 21.92 -2.69
CA ALA A 22 20.05 22.15 -4.14
C ALA A 22 20.19 20.90 -5.03
N GLN A 23 20.07 19.69 -4.46
CA GLN A 23 19.93 18.45 -5.21
C GLN A 23 18.47 18.01 -5.22
N ARG A 24 18.01 17.54 -6.39
CA ARG A 24 16.66 16.99 -6.51
C ARG A 24 16.64 15.56 -5.98
N GLN A 25 16.14 15.39 -4.78
CA GLN A 25 15.94 14.12 -4.10
C GLN A 25 14.58 14.14 -3.43
N LEU A 26 13.57 13.47 -4.02
CA LEU A 26 12.31 13.24 -3.33
C LEU A 26 12.56 12.32 -2.14
N SER A 27 12.48 12.84 -0.91
CA SER A 27 12.34 11.98 0.25
C SER A 27 10.97 11.30 0.17
N ARG A 28 10.98 9.97 0.09
CA ARG A 28 9.76 9.16 0.05
C ARG A 28 9.44 8.77 1.48
N GLY A 29 8.82 9.69 2.21
CA GLY A 29 8.45 9.54 3.61
C GLY A 29 6.95 9.58 3.79
N TRP A 30 6.43 8.73 4.68
CA TRP A 30 4.99 8.60 4.97
C TRP A 30 4.52 9.62 6.02
N LEU A 31 5.46 10.33 6.65
CA LEU A 31 5.22 11.40 7.62
C LEU A 31 5.49 12.76 6.99
N GLN A 32 4.95 13.02 5.80
CA GLN A 32 4.97 14.35 5.23
C GLN A 32 3.76 15.14 5.74
N ASP A 33 3.99 16.40 6.11
CA ASP A 33 2.96 17.36 6.51
C ASP A 33 2.29 18.04 5.31
N SER A 34 2.74 17.71 4.11
CA SER A 34 2.36 18.32 2.85
C SER A 34 2.57 17.34 1.69
N GLY A 35 1.79 17.52 0.63
CA GLY A 35 1.85 16.64 -0.54
C GLY A 35 1.04 15.35 -0.37
N SER A 36 0.53 14.84 -1.49
CA SER A 36 -0.23 13.60 -1.57
C SER A 36 0.44 12.66 -2.56
N ILE A 37 0.19 11.36 -2.43
CA ILE A 37 0.57 10.38 -3.44
C ILE A 37 -0.71 9.84 -4.07
N LEU A 38 -0.80 9.86 -5.40
CA LEU A 38 -1.80 9.11 -6.15
C LEU A 38 -1.11 7.93 -6.83
N GLN A 39 -1.55 6.72 -6.54
CA GLN A 39 -1.19 5.53 -7.29
C GLN A 39 -2.33 5.16 -8.22
N LEU A 40 -2.05 4.99 -9.52
CA LEU A 40 -2.98 4.42 -10.49
C LEU A 40 -2.43 3.07 -10.95
N LYS A 41 -3.21 2.01 -10.75
CA LYS A 41 -2.81 0.62 -10.95
C LYS A 41 -3.60 0.06 -12.12
N VAL A 42 -2.88 -0.43 -13.11
CA VAL A 42 -3.39 -1.15 -14.28
C VAL A 42 -3.16 -2.63 -14.00
N PHE A 43 -4.23 -3.35 -13.67
CA PHE A 43 -4.15 -4.76 -13.32
C PHE A 43 -4.55 -5.66 -14.49
N ARG A 44 -3.60 -6.43 -15.00
CA ARG A 44 -3.80 -7.59 -15.88
C ARG A 44 -4.53 -7.25 -17.20
N GLU A 45 -5.84 -7.45 -17.26
CA GLU A 45 -6.69 -7.24 -18.43
C GLU A 45 -7.52 -5.96 -18.23
N ALA A 46 -6.83 -4.87 -17.91
CA ALA A 46 -7.44 -3.59 -17.58
C ALA A 46 -7.84 -2.78 -18.81
N LEU A 47 -7.33 -3.13 -20.00
CA LEU A 47 -7.51 -2.38 -21.24
C LEU A 47 -8.25 -3.23 -22.26
N SER A 48 -9.39 -2.73 -22.73
CA SER A 48 -10.15 -3.28 -23.85
C SER A 48 -10.12 -2.29 -25.00
N LEU A 49 -9.78 -2.76 -26.21
CA LEU A 49 -9.75 -1.95 -27.43
C LEU A 49 -10.61 -2.61 -28.50
N GLU A 50 -11.35 -1.82 -29.28
CA GLU A 50 -12.14 -2.31 -30.43
C GLU A 50 -11.24 -2.94 -31.49
N GLU A 51 -10.06 -2.34 -31.72
CA GLU A 51 -9.02 -2.88 -32.60
C GLU A 51 -7.84 -3.35 -31.75
N GLN A 52 -7.66 -4.67 -31.64
CA GLN A 52 -6.52 -5.24 -30.94
C GLN A 52 -5.27 -5.28 -31.83
N PRO A 53 -4.16 -4.63 -31.44
CA PRO A 53 -2.91 -4.70 -32.21
C PRO A 53 -2.27 -6.10 -32.23
N GLU A 54 -2.74 -7.02 -31.38
CA GLU A 54 -2.26 -8.42 -31.33
C GLU A 54 -2.59 -9.20 -32.62
N LEU A 55 -3.58 -8.76 -33.40
CA LEU A 55 -3.85 -9.31 -34.75
C LEU A 55 -2.93 -8.71 -35.85
N GLY A 56 -1.98 -7.83 -35.50
CA GLY A 56 -1.21 -7.04 -36.48
C GLY A 56 0.16 -6.51 -36.03
N GLN A 57 0.92 -7.25 -35.21
CA GLN A 57 2.34 -7.00 -34.90
C GLN A 57 2.67 -5.85 -33.91
N GLY A 58 1.70 -5.16 -33.32
CA GLY A 58 1.95 -4.02 -32.43
C GLY A 58 1.99 -4.35 -30.94
N LYS A 59 2.85 -3.67 -30.15
CA LYS A 59 2.88 -3.70 -28.68
C LYS A 59 2.19 -2.46 -28.10
N LEU A 60 1.41 -2.63 -27.03
CA LEU A 60 0.72 -1.52 -26.38
C LEU A 60 1.65 -0.76 -25.42
N ARG A 61 1.43 0.55 -25.31
CA ARG A 61 2.10 1.41 -24.31
C ARG A 61 1.10 2.36 -23.67
N LEU A 62 1.28 2.63 -22.38
CA LEU A 62 0.45 3.53 -21.59
C LEU A 62 1.27 4.73 -21.12
N ARG A 63 0.73 5.94 -21.25
CA ARG A 63 1.35 7.16 -20.73
C ARG A 63 0.37 7.89 -19.83
N LEU A 64 0.88 8.39 -18.70
CA LEU A 64 0.13 9.25 -17.79
C LEU A 64 0.83 10.61 -17.70
N GLN A 65 0.18 11.65 -18.20
CA GLN A 65 0.69 13.01 -18.20
C GLN A 65 -0.15 13.89 -17.26
N PRO A 66 0.46 14.49 -16.22
CA PRO A 66 -0.22 15.51 -15.42
C PRO A 66 -0.52 16.73 -16.30
N VAL A 67 -1.73 17.25 -16.17
CA VAL A 67 -2.21 18.44 -16.88
C VAL A 67 -2.95 19.36 -15.92
N ASP A 68 -3.05 20.63 -16.28
CA ASP A 68 -3.84 21.60 -15.54
C ASP A 68 -5.35 21.29 -15.69
N PRO A 69 -6.14 21.20 -14.60
CA PRO A 69 -7.55 20.78 -14.66
C PRO A 69 -8.44 21.62 -15.56
N LYS A 70 -8.10 22.90 -15.77
CA LYS A 70 -8.91 23.85 -16.54
C LYS A 70 -8.41 24.01 -17.96
N SER A 71 -7.11 24.26 -18.12
CA SER A 71 -6.51 24.54 -19.44
C SER A 71 -6.10 23.28 -20.20
N LEU A 72 -6.02 22.13 -19.50
CA LEU A 72 -5.47 20.87 -20.02
C LEU A 72 -4.03 20.96 -20.52
N ALA A 73 -3.34 22.07 -20.17
CA ALA A 73 -1.94 22.25 -20.51
C ALA A 73 -1.05 21.27 -19.72
N PRO A 74 -0.03 20.66 -20.35
CA PRO A 74 0.90 19.78 -19.64
C PRO A 74 1.58 20.45 -18.45
N ILE A 75 1.53 19.78 -17.31
CA ILE A 75 2.35 20.13 -16.14
C ILE A 75 3.67 19.37 -16.29
N LEU A 76 4.74 20.10 -16.61
CA LEU A 76 6.09 19.56 -16.66
C LEU A 76 6.52 19.07 -15.27
N SER A 77 7.55 18.22 -15.21
CA SER A 77 8.08 17.62 -13.99
C SER A 77 8.75 18.66 -13.07
N SER A 78 7.98 19.58 -12.53
CA SER A 78 8.34 20.60 -11.55
C SER A 78 7.08 21.32 -11.07
N ALA A 79 6.99 21.58 -9.76
CA ALA A 79 6.04 22.46 -9.07
C ALA A 79 4.66 21.92 -8.64
N ARG A 80 4.06 20.89 -9.26
CA ARG A 80 2.72 20.39 -8.80
C ARG A 80 2.53 18.87 -8.82
N ALA A 81 3.17 18.19 -9.77
CA ALA A 81 3.06 16.76 -9.96
C ALA A 81 4.36 16.17 -10.52
N SER A 82 4.69 14.95 -10.11
CA SER A 82 5.76 14.13 -10.69
C SER A 82 5.26 12.71 -10.85
N VAL A 83 5.39 12.14 -12.04
CA VAL A 83 4.94 10.76 -12.32
C VAL A 83 6.13 9.86 -12.56
N GLU A 84 6.16 8.78 -11.79
CA GLU A 84 7.01 7.62 -11.99
C GLU A 84 6.14 6.40 -12.25
N TYR A 85 6.74 5.31 -12.70
CA TYR A 85 6.03 4.05 -12.89
C TYR A 85 6.83 2.87 -12.36
N VAL A 86 6.15 1.78 -12.07
CA VAL A 86 6.73 0.48 -11.80
C VAL A 86 5.93 -0.60 -12.52
N ARG A 87 6.64 -1.48 -13.21
CA ARG A 87 6.09 -2.77 -13.66
C ARG A 87 6.44 -3.79 -12.60
N MET A 88 5.43 -4.40 -11.98
CA MET A 88 5.64 -5.33 -10.88
C MET A 88 6.23 -6.62 -11.42
N ALA A 89 7.45 -6.92 -11.00
CA ALA A 89 8.18 -8.13 -11.34
C ALA A 89 8.99 -8.59 -10.13
N TYR A 90 9.20 -9.91 -10.01
CA TYR A 90 10.02 -10.48 -8.95
C TYR A 90 11.42 -9.88 -9.01
N ALA A 91 11.89 -9.35 -7.87
CA ALA A 91 13.19 -8.69 -7.71
C ALA A 91 13.46 -7.43 -8.57
N ASP A 92 12.49 -6.94 -9.35
CA ASP A 92 12.68 -5.78 -10.26
C ASP A 92 11.56 -4.70 -10.17
N SER A 93 10.85 -4.71 -9.04
CA SER A 93 9.77 -3.75 -8.76
C SER A 93 10.32 -2.42 -8.25
N THR A 94 10.96 -1.66 -9.14
CA THR A 94 11.53 -0.33 -8.85
C THR A 94 10.83 0.78 -9.63
N LEU A 95 10.67 1.94 -8.97
CA LEU A 95 10.10 3.15 -9.58
C LEU A 95 11.09 3.78 -10.57
N ARG A 96 10.56 4.17 -11.73
CA ARG A 96 11.32 4.70 -12.88
C ARG A 96 10.58 5.87 -13.52
N VAL A 97 11.33 6.74 -14.19
CA VAL A 97 10.74 7.81 -15.00
C VAL A 97 10.11 7.21 -16.26
N GLN A 98 8.92 7.68 -16.62
CA GLN A 98 8.22 7.23 -17.83
C GLN A 98 9.01 7.62 -19.10
N PRO A 99 9.12 6.73 -20.11
CA PRO A 99 9.60 7.10 -21.44
C PRO A 99 8.68 8.10 -22.17
N GLU A 100 9.19 8.72 -23.23
CA GLU A 100 8.46 9.72 -24.03
C GLU A 100 7.12 9.20 -24.58
N TYR A 101 7.04 7.94 -25.03
CA TYR A 101 5.79 7.35 -25.53
C TYR A 101 5.18 6.35 -24.55
N GLY A 102 5.30 6.65 -23.26
CA GLY A 102 4.75 5.81 -22.20
C GLY A 102 5.51 4.51 -22.00
N VAL A 103 4.92 3.62 -21.23
CA VAL A 103 5.52 2.38 -20.73
C VAL A 103 4.87 1.18 -21.43
N PRO A 104 5.64 0.13 -21.78
CA PRO A 104 5.06 -1.07 -22.36
C PRO A 104 4.01 -1.69 -21.44
N TYR A 105 2.93 -2.18 -22.03
CA TYR A 105 1.86 -2.89 -21.33
C TYR A 105 1.46 -4.12 -22.14
N ALA A 106 1.40 -5.28 -21.48
CA ALA A 106 0.86 -6.52 -22.03
C ALA A 106 -0.24 -7.07 -21.12
N SER A 107 -1.17 -7.81 -21.72
CA SER A 107 -2.22 -8.53 -20.99
C SER A 107 -1.60 -9.45 -19.94
N GLY A 108 -1.88 -9.17 -18.67
CA GLY A 108 -1.30 -9.90 -17.52
C GLY A 108 -0.24 -9.14 -16.74
N ASP A 109 0.31 -8.03 -17.26
CA ASP A 109 1.20 -7.17 -16.50
C ASP A 109 0.45 -6.49 -15.34
N ILE A 110 1.18 -6.20 -14.27
CA ILE A 110 0.72 -5.30 -13.22
C ILE A 110 1.58 -4.05 -13.30
N LEU A 111 0.98 -2.97 -13.76
CA LEU A 111 1.65 -1.68 -13.92
C LEU A 111 1.07 -0.70 -12.91
N MET A 112 1.92 0.11 -12.29
CA MET A 112 1.51 1.17 -11.38
C MET A 112 2.18 2.47 -11.78
N PHE A 113 1.39 3.52 -11.99
CA PHE A 113 1.86 4.89 -12.02
C PHE A 113 1.84 5.44 -10.60
N HIS A 114 2.97 5.95 -10.14
CA HIS A 114 3.15 6.59 -8.85
C HIS A 114 3.28 8.09 -9.08
N VAL A 115 2.31 8.85 -8.60
CA VAL A 115 2.26 10.30 -8.77
C VAL A 115 2.48 10.96 -7.42
N SER A 116 3.59 11.69 -7.29
CA SER A 116 3.80 12.61 -6.17
C SER A 116 3.18 13.96 -6.51
N LEU A 117 2.26 14.44 -5.67
CA LEU A 117 1.43 15.63 -5.89
C LEU A 117 1.62 16.63 -4.76
N GLU A 118 1.53 17.93 -5.06
CA GLU A 118 1.35 18.95 -4.01
C GLU A 118 -0.08 18.88 -3.45
N GLN A 119 -1.08 18.97 -4.33
CA GLN A 119 -2.51 18.88 -4.03
C GLN A 119 -3.22 18.19 -5.20
N LEU A 120 -4.10 17.22 -4.91
CA LEU A 120 -4.80 16.45 -5.95
C LEU A 120 -5.75 17.35 -6.76
N GLU A 121 -6.39 18.31 -6.11
CA GLU A 121 -7.39 19.22 -6.68
C GLU A 121 -6.80 20.17 -7.74
N ARG A 122 -5.47 20.32 -7.76
CA ARG A 122 -4.74 21.21 -8.69
C ARG A 122 -4.22 20.49 -9.93
N VAL A 123 -4.49 19.19 -10.06
CA VAL A 123 -3.93 18.32 -11.10
C VAL A 123 -5.02 17.44 -11.70
N ALA A 124 -5.08 17.40 -13.02
CA ALA A 124 -5.80 16.40 -13.79
C ALA A 124 -4.79 15.55 -14.57
N PHE A 125 -5.24 14.51 -15.23
CA PHE A 125 -4.37 13.59 -15.96
C PHE A 125 -4.87 13.35 -17.38
N LEU A 126 -3.96 13.41 -18.33
CA LEU A 126 -4.16 12.90 -19.67
C LEU A 126 -3.59 11.46 -19.70
N VAL A 127 -4.46 10.51 -20.00
CA VAL A 127 -4.11 9.10 -20.22
C VAL A 127 -4.06 8.86 -21.70
N GLU A 128 -2.97 8.26 -22.18
CA GLU A 128 -2.76 7.99 -23.59
C GLU A 128 -2.36 6.52 -23.80
N VAL A 129 -2.96 5.91 -24.82
CA VAL A 129 -2.68 4.54 -25.23
C VAL A 129 -2.04 4.56 -26.61
N TYR A 130 -0.82 4.05 -26.70
CA TYR A 130 -0.05 3.97 -27.94
C TYR A 130 0.07 2.52 -28.43
N ALA A 131 0.14 2.35 -29.74
CA ALA A 131 0.65 1.15 -30.39
C ALA A 131 2.05 1.41 -30.91
N GLU A 132 2.99 0.56 -30.53
CA GLU A 132 4.35 0.52 -31.04
C GLU A 132 4.48 -0.63 -32.05
N GLN A 133 4.99 -0.35 -33.23
CA GLN A 133 5.34 -1.33 -34.26
C GLN A 133 6.87 -1.34 -34.40
N PRO A 134 7.57 -2.28 -33.73
CA PRO A 134 9.03 -2.31 -33.71
C PRO A 134 9.64 -2.41 -35.12
N ASP A 135 9.05 -3.25 -35.96
CA ASP A 135 9.53 -3.52 -37.33
C ASP A 135 9.49 -2.27 -38.22
N ALA A 136 8.52 -1.39 -37.98
CA ALA A 136 8.34 -0.13 -38.70
C ALA A 136 8.95 1.08 -37.97
N SER A 137 9.54 0.88 -36.77
CA SER A 137 10.01 1.96 -35.89
C SER A 137 8.96 3.06 -35.67
N LEU A 138 7.68 2.66 -35.55
CA LEU A 138 6.54 3.57 -35.51
C LEU A 138 5.82 3.47 -34.16
N VAL A 139 5.49 4.62 -33.57
CA VAL A 139 4.61 4.70 -32.39
C VAL A 139 3.41 5.56 -32.73
N ARG A 140 2.20 5.03 -32.57
CA ARG A 140 0.94 5.67 -32.95
C ARG A 140 0.00 5.77 -31.75
N LEU A 141 -0.53 6.96 -31.49
CA LEU A 141 -1.59 7.16 -30.49
C LEU A 141 -2.89 6.49 -30.98
N LEU A 142 -3.38 5.52 -30.21
CA LEU A 142 -4.64 4.81 -30.50
C LEU A 142 -5.83 5.53 -29.89
N GLY A 143 -5.71 5.94 -28.64
CA GLY A 143 -6.77 6.59 -27.90
C GLY A 143 -6.25 7.36 -26.70
N TYR A 144 -7.04 8.32 -26.26
CA TYR A 144 -6.72 9.14 -25.08
C TYR A 144 -7.97 9.42 -24.26
N SER A 145 -7.78 9.80 -23.00
CA SER A 145 -8.86 10.23 -22.11
C SER A 145 -8.33 11.17 -21.04
N HIS A 146 -9.21 12.02 -20.49
CA HIS A 146 -8.87 12.93 -19.40
C HIS A 146 -9.51 12.47 -18.09
N LEU A 147 -8.70 12.34 -17.05
CA LEU A 147 -9.09 12.07 -15.69
C LEU A 147 -9.04 13.36 -14.86
N GLN A 148 -10.16 13.75 -14.29
CA GLN A 148 -10.25 14.90 -13.40
C GLN A 148 -9.91 14.49 -11.96
N HIS A 149 -9.56 15.45 -11.11
CA HIS A 149 -9.34 15.19 -9.69
C HIS A 149 -10.58 14.60 -9.00
N THR A 150 -11.79 14.92 -9.51
CA THR A 150 -13.07 14.39 -9.03
C THR A 150 -13.30 12.92 -9.37
N SER A 151 -12.46 12.30 -10.22
CA SER A 151 -12.51 10.87 -10.50
C SER A 151 -12.06 10.00 -9.31
N PHE A 152 -11.61 10.61 -8.21
CA PHE A 152 -11.09 9.95 -7.02
C PHE A 152 -11.84 10.39 -5.74
N PRO A 153 -13.13 10.00 -5.56
CA PRO A 153 -13.95 10.46 -4.42
C PRO A 153 -13.50 9.97 -3.04
N GLY A 154 -12.57 9.01 -2.96
CA GLY A 154 -12.05 8.44 -1.70
C GLY A 154 -10.53 8.32 -1.66
N THR A 155 -10.03 7.58 -0.67
CA THR A 155 -8.61 7.21 -0.59
C THR A 155 -8.29 6.00 -1.46
N GLU A 156 -9.26 5.20 -1.86
CA GLU A 156 -9.07 4.07 -2.78
C GLU A 156 -10.35 3.79 -3.56
N GLY A 157 -10.22 3.06 -4.66
CA GLY A 157 -11.35 2.61 -5.47
C GLY A 157 -10.94 2.27 -6.89
N SER A 158 -11.93 2.18 -7.79
CA SER A 158 -11.70 1.97 -9.21
C SER A 158 -12.31 3.09 -10.06
N VAL A 159 -11.69 3.34 -11.22
CA VAL A 159 -12.17 4.27 -12.23
C VAL A 159 -12.05 3.61 -13.60
N SER A 160 -13.13 3.64 -14.38
CA SER A 160 -13.14 3.26 -15.79
C SER A 160 -13.17 4.52 -16.65
N ILE A 161 -12.35 4.55 -17.70
CA ILE A 161 -12.32 5.65 -18.66
C ILE A 161 -12.50 5.15 -20.08
N ASP A 162 -13.31 5.88 -20.82
CA ASP A 162 -13.51 5.72 -22.24
C ASP A 162 -12.35 6.35 -23.01
N LEU A 163 -11.78 5.59 -23.96
CA LEU A 163 -10.67 6.02 -24.81
C LEU A 163 -11.21 6.54 -26.13
N ILE A 164 -10.84 7.76 -26.50
CA ILE A 164 -11.29 8.43 -27.73
C ILE A 164 -10.17 8.42 -28.76
N SER A 165 -10.48 8.03 -30.00
CA SER A 165 -9.53 8.10 -31.12
C SER A 165 -9.13 9.55 -31.41
N PRO A 166 -7.84 9.89 -31.52
CA PRO A 166 -7.42 11.22 -31.96
C PRO A 166 -7.83 11.51 -33.42
N LEU A 167 -7.93 10.47 -34.27
CA LEU A 167 -8.21 10.61 -35.70
C LEU A 167 -9.71 10.72 -36.00
N TRP A 168 -10.50 9.84 -35.40
CA TRP A 168 -11.92 9.69 -35.75
C TRP A 168 -12.87 10.27 -34.70
N GLN A 169 -12.36 10.68 -33.53
CA GLN A 169 -13.16 11.22 -32.43
C GLN A 169 -14.31 10.30 -32.01
N ARG A 170 -14.10 8.98 -32.11
CA ARG A 170 -15.02 7.93 -31.64
C ARG A 170 -14.40 7.15 -30.48
N LEU A 171 -15.25 6.51 -29.69
CA LEU A 171 -14.81 5.52 -28.70
C LEU A 171 -14.01 4.42 -29.41
N VAL A 172 -12.86 4.04 -28.85
CA VAL A 172 -11.99 2.96 -29.36
C VAL A 172 -11.67 1.92 -28.30
N GLY A 173 -12.15 2.11 -27.07
CA GLY A 173 -11.91 1.19 -25.99
C GLY A 173 -12.21 1.78 -24.62
N GLU A 174 -11.95 0.97 -23.60
CA GLU A 174 -12.10 1.29 -22.19
C GLU A 174 -10.83 0.90 -21.44
N LEU A 175 -10.38 1.74 -20.50
CA LEU A 175 -9.31 1.44 -19.57
C LEU A 175 -9.83 1.51 -18.14
N ARG A 176 -9.64 0.44 -17.37
CA ARG A 176 -9.94 0.38 -15.94
C ARG A 176 -8.67 0.56 -15.11
N LEU A 177 -8.75 1.44 -14.12
CA LEU A 177 -7.66 1.74 -13.20
C LEU A 177 -8.16 1.55 -11.76
N GLU A 178 -7.39 0.88 -10.93
CA GLU A 178 -7.57 0.90 -9.48
C GLU A 178 -6.69 2.03 -8.90
N TYR A 179 -7.19 2.84 -7.99
CA TYR A 179 -6.47 3.97 -7.44
C TYR A 179 -6.28 3.87 -5.92
N LEU A 180 -5.20 4.50 -5.44
CA LEU A 180 -4.93 4.75 -4.02
C LEU A 180 -4.42 6.19 -3.88
N VAL A 181 -5.17 7.04 -3.18
CA VAL A 181 -4.80 8.38 -2.75
C VAL A 181 -4.31 8.31 -1.30
N ILE A 182 -3.01 8.50 -1.13
CA ILE A 182 -2.36 8.64 0.17
C ILE A 182 -2.27 10.13 0.47
N ARG A 183 -2.92 10.54 1.55
CA ARG A 183 -2.93 11.93 2.02
C ARG A 183 -1.84 12.12 3.08
N PRO A 184 -1.32 13.35 3.24
CA PRO A 184 -0.42 13.65 4.34
C PRO A 184 -1.15 13.40 5.66
N MET A 185 -0.40 13.04 6.70
CA MET A 185 -0.98 12.95 8.04
C MET A 185 -1.42 14.35 8.48
N GLU A 186 -2.58 14.45 9.13
CA GLU A 186 -2.95 15.67 9.82
C GLU A 186 -1.86 16.00 10.85
N LYS A 187 -1.58 17.29 11.05
CA LYS A 187 -0.49 17.79 11.88
C LYS A 187 -0.55 17.22 13.30
N ASP A 188 0.13 16.11 13.49
CA ASP A 188 0.43 15.51 14.78
C ASP A 188 1.93 15.39 14.95
N SER A 189 2.38 15.34 16.20
CA SER A 189 3.77 15.37 16.65
C SER A 189 4.64 14.16 16.22
N PHE A 190 4.23 13.43 15.19
CA PHE A 190 4.93 12.27 14.68
C PHE A 190 5.96 12.69 13.64
N ASP A 191 7.22 12.47 13.96
CA ASP A 191 8.31 12.60 13.01
C ASP A 191 9.27 11.42 13.15
N LEU A 192 9.99 11.11 12.08
CA LEU A 192 11.01 10.06 12.09
C LEU A 192 12.33 10.53 12.71
N ARG A 193 12.41 11.72 13.35
CA ARG A 193 13.67 12.23 13.93
C ARG A 193 14.23 11.27 14.98
N THR A 194 13.34 10.54 15.65
CA THR A 194 13.66 9.44 16.57
C THR A 194 13.06 8.13 16.07
N SER A 195 13.56 7.61 14.94
CA SER A 195 13.17 6.30 14.43
C SER A 195 14.38 5.37 14.29
N PHE A 196 14.20 4.09 14.62
CA PHE A 196 15.23 3.05 14.52
C PHE A 196 15.20 2.34 13.16
N ALA A 197 14.90 3.06 12.07
CA ALA A 197 14.59 2.50 10.76
C ALA A 197 15.66 1.52 10.21
N ASN A 198 16.91 1.64 10.66
CA ASN A 198 18.00 0.72 10.33
C ASN A 198 18.88 0.37 11.55
N TYR A 199 18.27 0.04 12.70
CA TYR A 199 19.04 -0.38 13.86
C TYR A 199 19.36 -1.88 13.80
N TRP A 200 20.41 -2.23 13.07
CA TRP A 200 21.07 -3.53 13.18
C TRP A 200 22.47 -3.31 13.74
N ARG A 201 22.73 -3.73 14.99
CA ARG A 201 24.08 -3.55 15.54
C ARG A 201 25.03 -4.43 14.75
N SER A 202 26.19 -3.90 14.37
CA SER A 202 27.21 -4.65 13.61
C SER A 202 27.78 -5.86 14.36
N ASN A 203 27.58 -5.92 15.69
CA ASN A 203 27.96 -7.05 16.52
C ASN A 203 26.80 -8.05 16.77
N TRP A 204 25.61 -7.80 16.23
CA TRP A 204 24.54 -8.80 16.19
C TRP A 204 24.87 -9.84 15.14
N THR A 205 24.87 -11.11 15.55
CA THR A 205 25.15 -12.24 14.68
C THR A 205 23.84 -13.00 14.42
N ALA A 206 23.63 -14.12 15.11
CA ALA A 206 22.34 -14.78 15.21
C ALA A 206 21.57 -14.19 16.41
N LEU A 207 20.34 -13.74 16.17
CA LEU A 207 19.42 -13.34 17.23
C LEU A 207 18.37 -14.43 17.39
N GLU A 208 18.11 -14.84 18.62
CA GLU A 208 16.96 -15.67 18.93
C GLU A 208 15.74 -14.78 19.15
N ILE A 209 14.73 -14.94 18.30
CA ILE A 209 13.51 -14.13 18.33
C ILE A 209 12.35 -15.02 18.77
N GLY A 210 11.73 -14.68 19.89
CA GLY A 210 10.50 -15.29 20.34
C GLY A 210 9.33 -14.88 19.44
N HIS A 211 8.92 -15.76 18.52
CA HIS A 211 7.77 -15.56 17.65
C HIS A 211 6.47 -15.51 18.49
N ARG A 212 5.83 -14.35 18.53
CA ARG A 212 4.64 -14.00 19.34
C ARG A 212 4.84 -14.30 20.83
N GLY A 213 6.06 -14.07 21.30
CA GLY A 213 6.58 -14.60 22.57
C GLY A 213 7.08 -16.04 22.42
N LEU A 214 6.64 -16.96 23.28
CA LEU A 214 6.89 -18.40 23.14
C LEU A 214 5.81 -19.12 22.32
N GLY A 215 5.15 -18.40 21.40
CA GLY A 215 3.92 -18.84 20.76
C GLY A 215 4.11 -20.08 19.89
N LYS A 216 3.82 -21.26 20.45
CA LYS A 216 3.22 -22.34 19.68
C LYS A 216 1.73 -22.07 19.69
N SER A 217 1.17 -21.52 18.61
CA SER A 217 -0.27 -21.53 18.34
C SER A 217 -0.78 -22.90 18.73
N LEU A 218 -1.87 -22.99 19.51
CA LEU A 218 -2.50 -24.13 20.21
C LEU A 218 -2.48 -25.53 19.53
N THR A 219 -1.36 -25.95 18.97
CA THR A 219 -1.19 -27.10 18.06
C THR A 219 -0.78 -28.35 18.83
N VAL A 220 -0.40 -28.19 20.11
CA VAL A 220 0.09 -29.28 20.93
C VAL A 220 -0.92 -29.61 22.03
N THR A 221 -1.54 -30.78 21.89
CA THR A 221 -2.29 -31.48 22.95
C THR A 221 -1.34 -32.00 24.03
N SER A 222 -0.67 -31.11 24.76
CA SER A 222 0.07 -31.46 25.97
C SER A 222 -0.70 -31.02 27.21
N ASN A 223 -0.57 -31.74 28.32
CA ASN A 223 -1.27 -31.50 29.59
C ASN A 223 -0.84 -30.20 30.32
N ALA A 224 0.02 -29.38 29.72
CA ALA A 224 0.37 -28.06 30.25
C ALA A 224 -0.58 -27.01 29.67
N ALA A 225 -1.00 -26.02 30.47
CA ALA A 225 -1.71 -24.86 29.96
C ALA A 225 -0.80 -24.18 28.92
N PRO A 226 -1.16 -24.16 27.63
CA PRO A 226 -0.31 -23.59 26.61
C PRO A 226 -0.20 -22.09 26.86
N LEU A 227 1.03 -21.56 26.91
CA LEU A 227 1.25 -20.11 26.85
C LEU A 227 0.66 -19.61 25.52
N ILE A 228 -0.37 -18.78 25.61
CA ILE A 228 -1.08 -18.26 24.44
C ILE A 228 -0.19 -17.23 23.76
N GLU A 229 -0.07 -17.32 22.44
CA GLU A 229 0.67 -16.36 21.61
C GLU A 229 0.18 -14.92 21.82
N ASN A 230 1.04 -13.94 21.56
CA ASN A 230 0.67 -12.52 21.63
C ASN A 230 0.10 -12.09 22.99
N THR A 231 0.50 -12.77 24.08
CA THR A 231 0.17 -12.37 25.45
C THR A 231 1.41 -11.85 26.17
N VAL A 232 1.21 -10.93 27.13
CA VAL A 232 2.31 -10.44 27.98
C VAL A 232 3.04 -11.62 28.66
N ALA A 233 2.30 -12.66 29.06
CA ALA A 233 2.88 -13.85 29.66
C ALA A 233 3.80 -14.63 28.70
N SER A 234 3.40 -14.83 27.43
CA SER A 234 4.27 -15.52 26.45
C SER A 234 5.53 -14.72 26.12
N MET A 235 5.42 -13.38 26.13
CA MET A 235 6.55 -12.49 25.89
C MET A 235 7.54 -12.50 27.06
N LEU A 236 7.04 -12.40 28.29
CA LEU A 236 7.87 -12.47 29.50
C LEU A 236 8.59 -13.81 29.59
N ALA A 237 7.87 -14.92 29.34
CA ALA A 237 8.47 -16.24 29.34
C ALA A 237 9.54 -16.40 28.24
N SER A 238 9.36 -15.77 27.07
CA SER A 238 10.38 -15.77 26.01
C SER A 238 11.66 -15.05 26.44
N ALA A 239 11.52 -13.91 27.11
CA ALA A 239 12.65 -13.19 27.67
C ALA A 239 13.34 -13.98 28.79
N GLU A 240 12.59 -14.67 29.66
CA GLU A 240 13.13 -15.54 30.71
C GLU A 240 13.91 -16.74 30.15
N MET A 241 13.50 -17.26 28.98
CA MET A 241 14.21 -18.32 28.27
C MET A 241 15.47 -17.85 27.53
N GLY A 242 15.74 -16.54 27.52
CA GLY A 242 16.96 -15.97 26.95
C GLY A 242 16.83 -15.47 25.51
N ALA A 243 15.61 -15.30 24.98
CA ALA A 243 15.43 -14.70 23.67
C ALA A 243 16.03 -13.28 23.61
N ASP A 244 16.73 -12.97 22.52
CA ASP A 244 17.33 -11.66 22.28
C ASP A 244 16.26 -10.60 21.96
N LEU A 245 15.21 -11.03 21.27
CA LEU A 245 14.06 -10.21 20.87
C LEU A 245 12.76 -11.00 21.05
N VAL A 246 11.65 -10.27 21.16
CA VAL A 246 10.31 -10.82 21.12
C VAL A 246 9.57 -10.17 19.97
N GLU A 247 9.04 -11.00 19.09
CA GLU A 247 8.14 -10.58 18.02
C GLU A 247 6.69 -10.66 18.51
N PHE A 248 5.87 -9.73 18.04
CA PHE A 248 4.44 -9.71 18.28
C PHE A 248 3.76 -8.87 17.21
N ASP A 249 2.48 -9.15 17.02
CA ASP A 249 1.65 -8.49 16.02
C ASP A 249 0.84 -7.35 16.64
N VAL A 250 0.57 -6.31 15.85
CA VAL A 250 -0.25 -5.17 16.26
C VAL A 250 -1.40 -4.98 15.28
N GLN A 251 -2.59 -4.79 15.82
CA GLN A 251 -3.79 -4.40 15.08
C GLN A 251 -4.39 -3.13 15.69
N LEU A 252 -5.27 -2.47 14.93
CA LEU A 252 -6.02 -1.30 15.40
C LEU A 252 -7.51 -1.65 15.54
N THR A 253 -8.11 -1.20 16.63
CA THR A 253 -9.56 -1.19 16.82
C THR A 253 -10.21 -0.08 15.98
N SER A 254 -11.55 -0.03 15.93
CA SER A 254 -12.30 0.99 15.18
C SER A 254 -12.03 2.42 15.67
N ASP A 255 -11.66 2.57 16.94
CA ASP A 255 -11.25 3.82 17.60
C ASP A 255 -9.72 4.02 17.63
N LEU A 256 -8.99 3.31 16.76
CA LEU A 256 -7.55 3.44 16.52
C LEU A 256 -6.66 3.14 17.75
N VAL A 257 -7.14 2.33 18.69
CA VAL A 257 -6.32 1.86 19.81
C VAL A 257 -5.49 0.66 19.34
N PRO A 258 -4.15 0.70 19.46
CA PRO A 258 -3.30 -0.44 19.12
C PRO A 258 -3.45 -1.56 20.15
N ILE A 259 -3.66 -2.77 19.65
CA ILE A 259 -3.77 -4.00 20.43
C ILE A 259 -2.77 -5.05 19.93
N ILE A 260 -2.36 -5.95 20.81
CA ILE A 260 -1.48 -7.06 20.45
C ILE A 260 -2.34 -8.23 19.97
N HIS A 261 -2.37 -8.46 18.66
CA HIS A 261 -3.15 -9.53 18.04
C HIS A 261 -2.66 -9.80 16.63
N HIS A 262 -2.74 -11.05 16.17
CA HIS A 262 -2.25 -11.42 14.83
C HIS A 262 -3.29 -11.21 13.72
N ASP A 263 -4.49 -11.79 13.88
CA ASP A 263 -5.49 -11.83 12.82
C ASP A 263 -6.22 -10.50 12.66
N PHE A 264 -6.94 -10.29 11.55
CA PHE A 264 -7.75 -9.08 11.34
C PHE A 264 -9.14 -9.17 11.98
N SER A 265 -9.49 -10.34 12.51
CA SER A 265 -10.81 -10.68 13.02
C SER A 265 -10.72 -11.52 14.28
N ILE A 266 -11.80 -11.49 15.05
CA ILE A 266 -11.99 -12.32 16.24
C ILE A 266 -13.29 -13.10 16.10
N ARG A 267 -13.39 -14.23 16.81
CA ARG A 267 -14.64 -14.99 16.92
C ARG A 267 -15.25 -14.76 18.29
N VAL A 268 -16.52 -14.40 18.31
CA VAL A 268 -17.31 -14.15 19.53
C VAL A 268 -18.59 -14.97 19.48
N CYS A 269 -19.13 -15.28 20.65
CA CYS A 269 -20.48 -15.84 20.77
C CYS A 269 -21.39 -14.72 21.25
N ILE A 270 -22.36 -14.32 20.42
CA ILE A 270 -23.27 -13.19 20.71
C ILE A 270 -24.31 -13.60 21.75
N ASP A 271 -24.66 -14.89 21.80
CA ASP A 271 -25.56 -15.44 22.81
C ASP A 271 -24.80 -15.73 24.11
N SER A 272 -25.46 -15.52 25.26
CA SER A 272 -24.94 -15.78 26.60
C SER A 272 -24.71 -17.28 26.93
N LYS A 273 -24.69 -18.13 25.92
CA LYS A 273 -24.43 -19.57 26.02
C LYS A 273 -22.97 -19.83 25.67
N THR A 274 -22.39 -20.82 26.33
CA THR A 274 -21.07 -21.32 25.91
C THR A 274 -21.21 -21.93 24.51
N PRO A 275 -20.38 -21.52 23.53
CA PRO A 275 -20.48 -22.06 22.18
C PRO A 275 -20.21 -23.56 22.19
N THR A 276 -21.06 -24.31 21.50
CA THR A 276 -20.99 -25.78 21.41
C THR A 276 -20.54 -26.24 20.03
N SER A 277 -20.74 -25.40 19.03
CA SER A 277 -20.38 -25.66 17.63
C SER A 277 -19.74 -24.42 16.99
N ARG A 278 -19.10 -24.61 15.84
CA ARG A 278 -18.51 -23.49 15.08
C ARG A 278 -19.57 -22.51 14.59
N ASP A 279 -20.79 -22.99 14.35
CA ASP A 279 -21.91 -22.18 13.86
C ASP A 279 -22.43 -21.21 14.93
N ASP A 280 -22.09 -21.45 16.21
CA ASP A 280 -22.40 -20.54 17.32
C ASP A 280 -21.44 -19.33 17.38
N LEU A 281 -20.38 -19.34 16.57
CA LEU A 281 -19.36 -18.30 16.55
C LEU A 281 -19.59 -17.33 15.41
N THR A 282 -19.63 -16.05 15.73
CA THR A 282 -19.63 -14.96 14.75
C THR A 282 -18.24 -14.40 14.63
N GLU A 283 -17.74 -14.31 13.39
CA GLU A 283 -16.51 -13.61 13.07
C GLU A 283 -16.78 -12.11 12.96
N VAL A 284 -16.01 -11.31 13.68
CA VAL A 284 -16.12 -9.85 13.70
C VAL A 284 -14.75 -9.24 13.41
N LEU A 285 -14.69 -8.26 12.52
CA LEU A 285 -13.45 -7.57 12.17
C LEU A 285 -13.04 -6.60 13.28
N LEU A 286 -11.76 -6.58 13.62
CA LEU A 286 -11.22 -5.70 14.67
C LEU A 286 -11.41 -4.21 14.33
N LYS A 287 -11.32 -3.86 13.04
CA LYS A 287 -11.58 -2.50 12.55
C LYS A 287 -13.01 -2.01 12.78
N ASP A 288 -13.94 -2.90 13.13
CA ASP A 288 -15.36 -2.59 13.32
C ASP A 288 -15.78 -2.65 14.82
N ILE A 289 -14.85 -2.91 15.75
CA ILE A 289 -15.10 -2.97 17.20
C ILE A 289 -14.21 -1.96 17.94
N SER A 290 -14.74 -1.23 18.92
CA SER A 290 -13.95 -0.32 19.76
C SER A 290 -13.16 -1.06 20.84
N TYR A 291 -12.11 -0.45 21.38
CA TYR A 291 -11.30 -1.08 22.43
C TYR A 291 -12.11 -1.45 23.68
N GLU A 292 -13.04 -0.60 24.12
CA GLU A 292 -13.88 -0.91 25.28
C GLU A 292 -14.86 -2.06 25.00
N GLN A 293 -15.47 -2.10 23.81
CA GLN A 293 -16.30 -3.24 23.40
C GLN A 293 -15.49 -4.53 23.38
N LEU A 294 -14.26 -4.50 22.88
CA LEU A 294 -13.38 -5.67 22.80
C LEU A 294 -13.07 -6.26 24.19
N LYS A 295 -12.92 -5.42 25.23
CA LYS A 295 -12.62 -5.88 26.60
C LYS A 295 -13.79 -6.61 27.25
N ASP A 296 -15.01 -6.28 26.85
CA ASP A 296 -16.23 -6.93 27.35
C ASP A 296 -16.56 -8.23 26.61
N LEU A 297 -15.89 -8.49 25.48
CA LEU A 297 -16.11 -9.68 24.68
C LEU A 297 -15.24 -10.85 25.15
N LYS A 298 -15.87 -12.01 25.25
CA LYS A 298 -15.15 -13.28 25.30
C LYS A 298 -14.86 -13.75 23.88
N THR A 299 -13.58 -13.81 23.54
CA THR A 299 -13.12 -14.29 22.23
C THR A 299 -12.84 -15.80 22.27
N TYR A 300 -12.99 -16.44 21.12
CA TYR A 300 -12.79 -17.88 20.95
C TYR A 300 -11.86 -18.18 19.79
N GLN A 301 -11.11 -19.27 19.89
CA GLN A 301 -10.29 -19.80 18.81
C GLN A 301 -10.71 -21.23 18.46
N ILE A 302 -10.57 -21.59 17.19
CA ILE A 302 -10.86 -22.94 16.71
C ILE A 302 -9.53 -23.66 16.49
N VAL A 303 -9.34 -24.75 17.22
CA VAL A 303 -8.12 -25.56 17.19
C VAL A 303 -8.49 -26.99 16.84
N GLY A 304 -8.24 -27.40 15.60
CA GLY A 304 -8.78 -28.65 15.07
C GLY A 304 -10.31 -28.65 15.21
N ASN A 305 -10.87 -29.57 15.99
CA ASN A 305 -12.31 -29.67 16.25
C ASN A 305 -12.75 -29.07 17.60
N LYS A 306 -11.87 -28.37 18.31
CA LYS A 306 -12.18 -27.78 19.63
C LYS A 306 -12.34 -26.27 19.54
N ILE A 307 -13.26 -25.74 20.33
CA ILE A 307 -13.39 -24.31 20.62
C ILE A 307 -12.65 -24.06 21.93
N VAL A 308 -11.72 -23.12 21.92
CA VAL A 308 -10.90 -22.70 23.06
C VAL A 308 -11.23 -21.26 23.40
#